data_AF-A0A812UX63-F1
#
_entry.id   AF-A0A812UX63-F1
#
_cell.length_a   1.000
_cell.length_b   1.000
_cell.length_c   1.000
_cell.angle_alpha   90.00
_cell.angle_beta   90.00
_cell.angle_gamma   90.00
#
_symmetry.space_group_name_H-M   'P 1'
#
loop_
_entity.id
_entity.type
_entity.pdbx_description
1 polymer ?
#
loop_
_entity_poly.entity_id
_entity_poly.type
_entity_poly.pdbx_seq_one_letter_code
_entity_poly.pdbx_strand_id
1 'polypeptide(L)'
;MFVCDVNGKAVAVPCNAEKILVVDPSKGEASAIDIPTGIDARRDSKFCCACFVNGKAVAVPFNAEKILVVDPAAGQASTIDLPKILDTQTSAKFCSVCKVNGKATAVPQDSTRILVVDPSTGEASAIDLPAGIDSRKVSKFGSVCNVNGKAVAVPQEAEKILLVDVAGSGERTRSLDLTLHNTEVPWKAEFAEMVAAVLSYWIYTDDPKPPHLQHAAMTVHRVTQPGEFGSAVKIATVTAELPSEKVLYVVFKGTSYILDFLNWNLELDHATTEDTDFFIHGGAAGTLRGAQFWKERDFLERLASAKAQGVQKIVFTGHSLGGMYAAALLYVAWKKITGGPSDGQQLLKSFDVRCVTFGSPMVFGGGSQGSKQAKSFQEFAQERAANYIHANDPCPRAWGALDLRQFVEAAARNVQNGLVDELGCIKGQVVSKVVEEAARQVLQRPDFNLLEDFGRKYQHFIPLKVLTGTKQFVNWKEFQLTPDCLKDHSVQSYVNRLFDAFDDCRPDCHVHSQLP
;
A
#
# COMPACT_ATOMS: atom_id res chain seq x y z
N MET A 1 -30.68 6.59 29.73
CA MET A 1 -31.22 6.40 28.36
C MET A 1 -30.07 6.59 27.40
N PHE A 2 -29.83 5.65 26.50
CA PHE A 2 -28.71 5.73 25.56
C PHE A 2 -29.28 6.08 24.19
N VAL A 3 -28.89 7.24 23.67
CA VAL A 3 -29.51 7.86 22.50
C VAL A 3 -28.48 7.95 21.39
N CYS A 4 -28.88 7.54 20.18
CA CYS A 4 -28.12 7.70 18.96
C CYS A 4 -28.87 8.67 18.04
N ASP A 5 -28.18 9.68 17.50
CA ASP A 5 -28.71 10.44 16.37
C ASP A 5 -28.65 9.57 15.10
N VAL A 6 -29.76 9.46 14.38
CA VAL A 6 -29.87 8.74 13.12
C VAL A 6 -30.60 9.62 12.12
N ASN A 7 -29.82 10.30 11.26
CA ASN A 7 -30.32 11.22 10.25
C ASN A 7 -31.30 12.27 10.83
N GLY A 8 -30.97 12.85 11.99
CA GLY A 8 -31.78 13.87 12.66
C GLY A 8 -32.92 13.33 13.53
N LYS A 9 -33.10 12.00 13.63
CA LYS A 9 -34.01 11.37 14.59
C LYS A 9 -33.21 10.85 15.79
N ALA A 10 -33.71 11.08 16.99
CA ALA A 10 -33.13 10.52 18.22
C ALA A 10 -33.69 9.11 18.46
N VAL A 11 -32.83 8.10 18.35
CA VAL A 11 -33.16 6.69 18.64
C VAL A 11 -32.64 6.33 20.02
N ALA A 12 -33.54 6.17 20.98
CA ALA A 12 -33.24 5.78 22.35
C ALA A 12 -33.36 4.25 22.49
N VAL A 13 -32.21 3.59 22.65
CA VAL A 13 -32.16 2.14 22.80
C VAL A 13 -32.47 1.73 24.24
N PRO A 14 -33.21 0.63 24.44
CA PRO A 14 -33.77 0.31 25.75
C PRO A 14 -32.70 -0.26 26.69
N CYS A 15 -32.48 0.42 27.81
CA CYS A 15 -31.73 -0.16 28.94
C CYS A 15 -32.66 -1.11 29.72
N ASN A 16 -33.69 -0.58 30.38
CA ASN A 16 -34.72 -1.35 31.12
C ASN A 16 -36.13 -1.21 30.50
N ALA A 17 -36.31 -0.38 29.48
CA ALA A 17 -37.61 -0.22 28.81
C ALA A 17 -37.97 -1.46 27.97
N GLU A 18 -39.27 -1.70 27.78
CA GLU A 18 -39.78 -2.80 26.93
C GLU A 18 -39.92 -2.40 25.45
N LYS A 19 -39.70 -1.12 25.12
CA LYS A 19 -39.79 -0.57 23.76
C LYS A 19 -38.61 0.34 23.44
N ILE A 20 -38.35 0.51 22.15
CA ILE A 20 -37.39 1.45 21.59
C ILE A 20 -38.12 2.77 21.32
N LEU A 21 -37.59 3.89 21.81
CA LEU A 21 -38.19 5.20 21.58
C LEU A 21 -37.48 5.89 20.41
N VAL A 22 -38.25 6.41 19.45
CA VAL A 22 -37.76 7.21 18.32
C VAL A 22 -38.43 8.57 18.36
N VAL A 23 -37.65 9.63 18.46
CA VAL A 23 -38.13 11.01 18.49
C VAL A 23 -37.68 11.73 17.23
N ASP A 24 -38.61 12.36 16.52
CA ASP A 24 -38.36 13.26 15.40
C ASP A 24 -38.51 14.70 15.89
N PRO A 25 -37.41 15.37 16.29
CA PRO A 25 -37.47 16.72 16.82
C PRO A 25 -37.93 17.75 15.77
N SER A 26 -37.78 17.45 14.47
CA SER A 26 -38.24 18.36 13.40
C SER A 26 -39.76 18.45 13.31
N LYS A 27 -40.46 17.40 13.78
CA LYS A 27 -41.92 17.30 13.82
C LYS A 27 -42.50 17.44 15.22
N GLY A 28 -41.66 17.38 16.26
CA GLY A 28 -42.11 17.30 17.65
C GLY A 28 -42.84 15.99 17.96
N GLU A 29 -42.56 14.93 17.20
CA GLU A 29 -43.26 13.64 17.30
C GLU A 29 -42.37 12.58 17.97
N ALA A 30 -43.00 11.68 18.72
CA ALA A 30 -42.36 10.52 19.31
C ALA A 30 -43.13 9.24 18.94
N SER A 31 -42.40 8.17 18.66
CA SER A 31 -42.94 6.86 18.32
C SER A 31 -42.19 5.77 19.08
N ALA A 32 -42.84 4.62 19.26
CA ALA A 32 -42.24 3.47 19.92
C ALA A 32 -42.21 2.27 18.96
N ILE A 33 -41.08 1.57 18.91
CA ILE A 33 -40.89 0.33 18.17
C ILE A 33 -40.77 -0.80 19.18
N ASP A 34 -41.47 -1.91 18.95
CA ASP A 34 -41.36 -3.09 19.81
C ASP A 34 -39.98 -3.74 19.68
N ILE A 35 -39.49 -4.33 20.76
CA ILE A 35 -38.22 -5.07 20.75
C ILE A 35 -38.41 -6.35 19.90
N PRO A 36 -37.55 -6.64 18.91
CA PRO A 36 -37.71 -7.81 18.06
C PRO A 36 -37.58 -9.13 18.84
N THR A 37 -38.18 -10.19 18.30
CA THR A 37 -38.06 -11.54 18.86
C THR A 37 -36.59 -11.98 18.97
N GLY A 38 -36.24 -12.65 20.06
CA GLY A 38 -34.87 -13.10 20.34
C GLY A 38 -34.08 -12.16 21.26
N ILE A 39 -34.66 -11.03 21.67
CA ILE A 39 -34.22 -10.25 22.84
C ILE A 39 -35.35 -10.29 23.87
N ASP A 40 -35.03 -10.61 25.12
CA ASP A 40 -36.02 -10.55 26.19
C ASP A 40 -36.33 -9.08 26.56
N ALA A 41 -37.51 -8.60 26.21
CA ALA A 41 -37.93 -7.22 26.47
C ALA A 41 -37.93 -6.86 27.96
N ARG A 42 -38.14 -7.84 28.86
CA ARG A 42 -38.17 -7.63 30.33
C ARG A 42 -36.80 -7.71 30.99
N ARG A 43 -35.77 -8.09 30.24
CA ARG A 43 -34.41 -8.14 30.77
C ARG A 43 -33.95 -6.72 31.16
N ASP A 44 -33.27 -6.62 32.29
CA ASP A 44 -32.64 -5.38 32.74
C ASP A 44 -31.27 -5.17 32.08
N SER A 45 -30.92 -3.91 31.86
CA SER A 45 -29.65 -3.46 31.28
C SER A 45 -29.33 -4.13 29.93
N LYS A 46 -30.33 -4.20 29.03
CA LYS A 46 -30.20 -4.83 27.70
C LYS A 46 -29.08 -4.18 26.88
N PHE A 47 -29.19 -2.87 26.69
CA PHE A 47 -28.27 -2.06 25.89
C PHE A 47 -27.84 -0.83 26.67
N CYS A 48 -26.53 -0.54 26.65
CA CYS A 48 -25.98 0.65 27.28
C CYS A 48 -25.20 1.57 26.33
N CYS A 49 -25.22 1.28 25.04
CA CYS A 49 -24.68 2.17 24.02
C CYS A 49 -25.27 1.81 22.66
N ALA A 50 -25.24 2.78 21.75
CA ALA A 50 -25.57 2.61 20.35
C ALA A 50 -24.73 3.57 19.51
N CYS A 51 -24.49 3.23 18.26
CA CYS A 51 -23.88 4.14 17.30
C CYS A 51 -24.63 4.15 15.98
N PHE A 52 -24.45 5.26 15.25
CA PHE A 52 -25.00 5.46 13.93
C PHE A 52 -24.14 4.74 12.89
N VAL A 53 -24.74 3.83 12.13
CA VAL A 53 -24.08 3.11 11.03
C VAL A 53 -25.05 2.98 9.86
N ASN A 54 -24.68 3.55 8.71
CA ASN A 54 -25.40 3.43 7.43
C ASN A 54 -26.92 3.68 7.54
N GLY A 55 -27.32 4.77 8.23
CA GLY A 55 -28.73 5.12 8.36
C GLY A 55 -29.49 4.38 9.46
N LYS A 56 -28.81 3.53 10.25
CA LYS A 56 -29.40 2.72 11.32
C LYS A 56 -28.71 3.00 12.65
N ALA A 57 -29.42 2.80 13.76
CA ALA A 57 -28.80 2.69 15.08
C ALA A 57 -28.43 1.23 15.35
N VAL A 58 -27.18 0.99 15.71
CA VAL A 58 -26.69 -0.33 16.11
C VAL A 58 -26.37 -0.30 17.59
N ALA A 59 -27.12 -1.07 18.38
CA ALA A 59 -26.91 -1.23 19.82
C ALA A 59 -26.32 -2.59 20.14
N VAL A 60 -25.20 -2.56 20.86
CA VAL A 60 -24.44 -3.76 21.22
C VAL A 60 -24.86 -4.24 22.61
N PRO A 61 -24.96 -5.56 22.82
CA PRO A 61 -25.55 -6.09 24.03
C PRO A 61 -24.67 -5.82 25.24
N PHE A 62 -25.25 -5.24 26.28
CA PHE A 62 -24.66 -5.24 27.61
C PHE A 62 -25.05 -6.55 28.31
N ASN A 63 -26.35 -6.77 28.51
CA ASN A 63 -26.90 -8.04 28.97
C ASN A 63 -27.83 -8.74 27.97
N ALA A 64 -28.19 -8.08 26.86
CA ALA A 64 -29.08 -8.68 25.85
C ALA A 64 -28.47 -9.91 25.17
N GLU A 65 -29.34 -10.74 24.60
CA GLU A 65 -29.01 -11.97 23.89
C GLU A 65 -28.41 -11.70 22.50
N LYS A 66 -28.83 -10.62 21.85
CA LYS A 66 -28.51 -10.28 20.47
C LYS A 66 -28.16 -8.81 20.31
N ILE A 67 -27.54 -8.48 19.19
CA ILE A 67 -27.32 -7.11 18.75
C ILE A 67 -28.64 -6.56 18.21
N LEU A 68 -28.98 -5.33 18.58
CA LEU A 68 -30.20 -4.65 18.11
C LEU A 68 -29.84 -3.67 17.00
N VAL A 69 -30.56 -3.75 15.87
CA VAL A 69 -30.44 -2.82 14.75
C VAL A 69 -31.78 -2.14 14.52
N VAL A 70 -31.81 -0.81 14.62
CA VAL A 70 -33.02 0.00 14.48
C VAL A 70 -32.94 0.85 13.22
N ASP A 71 -33.94 0.72 12.36
CA ASP A 71 -34.15 1.56 11.18
C ASP A 71 -35.31 2.52 11.44
N PRO A 72 -35.04 3.77 11.87
CA PRO A 72 -36.07 4.75 12.18
C PRO A 72 -36.70 5.37 10.92
N ALA A 73 -36.18 5.10 9.71
CA ALA A 73 -36.83 5.50 8.47
C ALA A 73 -37.92 4.49 8.10
N ALA A 74 -37.66 3.19 8.29
CA ALA A 74 -38.65 2.13 8.12
C ALA A 74 -39.61 1.98 9.31
N GLY A 75 -39.26 2.53 10.49
CA GLY A 75 -40.02 2.31 11.73
C GLY A 75 -39.91 0.88 12.24
N GLN A 76 -38.78 0.21 11.96
CA GLN A 76 -38.57 -1.20 12.24
C GLN A 76 -37.30 -1.45 13.04
N ALA A 77 -37.27 -2.57 13.76
CA ALA A 77 -36.09 -3.07 14.44
C ALA A 77 -35.86 -4.54 14.06
N SER A 78 -34.60 -4.94 14.06
CA SER A 78 -34.15 -6.31 13.74
C SER A 78 -33.00 -6.71 14.65
N THR A 79 -32.61 -7.99 14.60
CA THR A 79 -31.50 -8.51 15.42
C THR A 79 -30.42 -9.16 14.57
N ILE A 80 -29.20 -9.09 15.08
CA ILE A 80 -28.04 -9.85 14.58
C ILE A 80 -27.54 -10.74 15.71
N ASP A 81 -27.26 -12.00 15.41
CA ASP A 81 -26.73 -12.95 16.37
C ASP A 81 -25.29 -12.59 16.76
N LEU A 82 -24.95 -12.80 18.02
CA LEU A 82 -23.56 -12.72 18.45
C LEU A 82 -22.73 -13.82 17.77
N PRO A 83 -21.46 -13.54 17.42
CA PRO A 83 -20.54 -14.59 16.96
C PRO A 83 -20.49 -15.75 17.94
N LYS A 84 -20.60 -17.00 17.45
CA LYS A 84 -20.63 -18.21 18.29
C LYS A 84 -19.43 -18.37 19.22
N ILE A 85 -18.32 -17.70 18.91
CA ILE A 85 -17.08 -17.72 19.70
C ILE A 85 -17.14 -16.80 20.93
N LEU A 86 -18.14 -15.92 21.04
CA LEU A 86 -18.38 -15.12 22.23
C LEU A 86 -19.21 -15.91 23.23
N ASP A 87 -18.85 -15.80 24.51
CA ASP A 87 -19.69 -16.31 25.58
C ASP A 87 -20.96 -15.46 25.71
N THR A 88 -22.10 -16.06 25.38
CA THR A 88 -23.41 -15.41 25.46
C THR A 88 -23.90 -15.25 26.90
N GLN A 89 -23.35 -15.99 27.86
CA GLN A 89 -23.75 -15.96 29.27
C GLN A 89 -23.03 -14.88 30.08
N THR A 90 -21.91 -14.36 29.58
CA THR A 90 -21.21 -13.22 30.19
C THR A 90 -22.17 -12.01 30.31
N SER A 91 -22.32 -11.48 31.52
CA SER A 91 -23.01 -10.20 31.76
C SER A 91 -22.09 -9.03 31.40
N ALA A 92 -22.64 -7.83 31.18
CA ALA A 92 -21.88 -6.62 30.92
C ALA A 92 -20.86 -6.78 29.77
N LYS A 93 -21.28 -7.37 28.65
CA LYS A 93 -20.38 -7.76 27.54
C LYS A 93 -19.66 -6.54 26.94
N PHE A 94 -20.43 -5.54 26.51
CA PHE A 94 -19.94 -4.35 25.83
C PHE A 94 -20.63 -3.09 26.38
N CYS A 95 -19.84 -2.06 26.67
CA CYS A 95 -20.35 -0.79 27.21
C CYS A 95 -20.16 0.43 26.33
N SER A 96 -19.38 0.29 25.26
CA SER A 96 -19.13 1.37 24.33
C SER A 96 -18.96 0.84 22.92
N VAL A 97 -19.44 1.62 21.95
CA VAL A 97 -19.42 1.27 20.52
C VAL A 97 -19.22 2.55 19.71
N CYS A 98 -18.40 2.47 18.67
CA CYS A 98 -18.25 3.55 17.70
C CYS A 98 -18.37 3.02 16.27
N LYS A 99 -18.66 3.90 15.32
CA LYS A 99 -18.63 3.55 13.89
C LYS A 99 -17.19 3.57 13.41
N VAL A 100 -16.71 2.49 12.80
CA VAL A 100 -15.42 2.38 12.12
C VAL A 100 -15.66 1.79 10.73
N ASN A 101 -15.26 2.53 9.67
CA ASN A 101 -15.34 2.06 8.28
C ASN A 101 -16.69 1.44 7.89
N GLY A 102 -17.79 2.10 8.26
CA GLY A 102 -19.16 1.65 7.95
C GLY A 102 -19.66 0.46 8.79
N LYS A 103 -18.92 0.05 9.82
CA LYS A 103 -19.29 -1.01 10.78
C LYS A 103 -19.36 -0.47 12.21
N ALA A 104 -20.10 -1.13 13.09
CA ALA A 104 -20.06 -0.85 14.52
C ALA A 104 -18.95 -1.68 15.17
N THR A 105 -18.04 -1.03 15.92
CA THR A 105 -16.96 -1.69 16.66
C THR A 105 -17.16 -1.46 18.14
N ALA A 106 -17.35 -2.54 18.89
CA ALA A 106 -17.63 -2.53 20.32
C ALA A 106 -16.45 -3.09 21.10
N VAL A 107 -16.02 -2.34 22.11
CA VAL A 107 -14.90 -2.74 22.96
C VAL A 107 -15.41 -3.50 24.18
N PRO A 108 -14.71 -4.57 24.58
CA PRO A 108 -15.21 -5.43 25.64
C PRO A 108 -15.15 -4.71 27.00
N GLN A 109 -16.25 -4.77 27.76
CA GLN A 109 -16.17 -4.50 29.19
C GLN A 109 -15.77 -5.81 29.90
N ASP A 110 -16.66 -6.80 29.89
CA ASP A 110 -16.40 -8.13 30.48
C ASP A 110 -16.24 -9.23 29.42
N SER A 111 -16.58 -8.97 28.15
CA SER A 111 -16.36 -9.94 27.07
C SER A 111 -14.86 -10.23 26.83
N THR A 112 -14.51 -11.39 26.30
CA THR A 112 -13.10 -11.78 26.05
C THR A 112 -12.55 -11.27 24.71
N ARG A 113 -13.40 -10.71 23.85
CA ARG A 113 -13.06 -10.31 22.48
C ARG A 113 -13.77 -9.00 22.10
N ILE A 114 -13.26 -8.35 21.07
CA ILE A 114 -13.86 -7.16 20.44
C ILE A 114 -14.98 -7.62 19.50
N LEU A 115 -16.10 -6.91 19.47
CA LEU A 115 -17.23 -7.22 18.58
C LEU A 115 -17.25 -6.24 17.40
N VAL A 116 -17.37 -6.76 16.19
CA VAL A 116 -17.55 -5.99 14.96
C VAL A 116 -18.85 -6.40 14.29
N VAL A 117 -19.72 -5.42 14.01
CA VAL A 117 -21.05 -5.64 13.43
C VAL A 117 -21.17 -4.90 12.10
N ASP A 118 -21.57 -5.62 11.06
CA ASP A 118 -21.93 -5.08 9.77
C ASP A 118 -23.46 -5.12 9.58
N PRO A 119 -24.17 -4.01 9.83
CA PRO A 119 -25.64 -3.97 9.71
C PRO A 119 -26.12 -3.97 8.25
N SER A 120 -25.22 -3.89 7.26
CA SER A 120 -25.57 -3.97 5.83
C SER A 120 -25.68 -5.42 5.36
N THR A 121 -24.84 -6.31 5.88
CA THR A 121 -24.89 -7.76 5.61
C THR A 121 -25.71 -8.52 6.64
N GLY A 122 -25.96 -7.92 7.81
CA GLY A 122 -26.64 -8.59 8.92
C GLY A 122 -25.73 -9.55 9.67
N GLU A 123 -24.41 -9.37 9.58
CA GLU A 123 -23.41 -10.25 10.16
C GLU A 123 -22.64 -9.58 11.29
N ALA A 124 -22.14 -10.40 12.21
CA ALA A 124 -21.23 -9.98 13.27
C ALA A 124 -20.01 -10.92 13.32
N SER A 125 -18.86 -10.37 13.71
CA SER A 125 -17.60 -11.08 13.89
C SER A 125 -16.92 -10.65 15.18
N ALA A 126 -15.96 -11.44 15.66
CA ALA A 126 -15.21 -11.15 16.87
C ALA A 126 -13.70 -11.14 16.58
N ILE A 127 -12.99 -10.19 17.18
CA ILE A 127 -11.53 -10.04 17.07
C ILE A 127 -10.91 -10.32 18.44
N ASP A 128 -9.81 -11.07 18.47
CA ASP A 128 -9.05 -11.32 19.69
C ASP A 128 -8.42 -10.05 20.26
N LEU A 129 -8.35 -9.96 21.59
CA LEU A 129 -7.62 -8.89 22.25
C LEU A 129 -6.11 -9.05 21.98
N PRO A 130 -5.36 -7.95 21.81
CA PRO A 130 -3.93 -8.00 21.58
C PRO A 130 -3.17 -8.53 22.80
N ALA A 131 -1.95 -9.00 22.58
CA ALA A 131 -1.09 -9.51 23.64
C ALA A 131 -0.83 -8.46 24.73
N GLY A 132 -0.90 -8.89 26.00
CA GLY A 132 -0.70 -8.04 27.16
C GLY A 132 -1.94 -7.27 27.62
N ILE A 133 -3.12 -7.64 27.14
CA ILE A 133 -4.41 -7.29 27.76
C ILE A 133 -5.04 -8.59 28.24
N ASP A 134 -5.30 -8.71 29.55
CA ASP A 134 -5.93 -9.92 30.09
C ASP A 134 -7.40 -10.00 29.67
N SER A 135 -7.69 -10.90 28.74
CA SER A 135 -9.06 -11.14 28.25
C SER A 135 -10.07 -11.49 29.34
N ARG A 136 -9.64 -12.06 30.46
CA ARG A 136 -10.51 -12.48 31.58
C ARG A 136 -10.75 -11.37 32.60
N LYS A 137 -10.03 -10.25 32.50
CA LYS A 137 -10.23 -9.09 33.37
C LYS A 137 -11.62 -8.50 33.15
N VAL A 138 -12.30 -8.09 34.21
CA VAL A 138 -13.59 -7.39 34.13
C VAL A 138 -13.38 -5.88 34.01
N SER A 139 -14.36 -5.16 33.48
CA SER A 139 -14.33 -3.70 33.33
C SER A 139 -13.13 -3.18 32.53
N LYS A 140 -12.76 -3.87 31.45
CA LYS A 140 -11.52 -3.56 30.69
C LYS A 140 -11.50 -2.15 30.12
N PHE A 141 -12.52 -1.77 29.35
CA PHE A 141 -12.60 -0.47 28.69
C PHE A 141 -13.91 0.23 29.05
N GLY A 142 -13.83 1.55 29.30
CA GLY A 142 -15.00 2.35 29.68
C GLY A 142 -15.62 3.14 28.52
N SER A 143 -14.84 3.44 27.48
CA SER A 143 -15.33 4.18 26.30
C SER A 143 -14.48 3.89 25.06
N VAL A 144 -15.08 4.05 23.88
CA VAL A 144 -14.40 3.99 22.58
C VAL A 144 -14.85 5.14 21.69
N CYS A 145 -13.92 5.74 20.96
CA CYS A 145 -14.22 6.68 19.90
C CYS A 145 -13.54 6.26 18.60
N ASN A 146 -14.02 6.79 17.47
CA ASN A 146 -13.31 6.67 16.20
C ASN A 146 -12.28 7.79 16.11
N VAL A 147 -11.02 7.42 15.89
CA VAL A 147 -9.94 8.34 15.54
C VAL A 147 -9.32 7.85 14.24
N ASN A 148 -9.46 8.63 13.17
CA ASN A 148 -8.85 8.36 11.86
C ASN A 148 -9.13 6.95 11.30
N GLY A 149 -10.38 6.46 11.44
CA GLY A 149 -10.75 5.15 10.90
C GLY A 149 -10.31 3.97 11.77
N LYS A 150 -9.86 4.22 13.00
CA LYS A 150 -9.58 3.20 14.03
C LYS A 150 -10.46 3.42 15.26
N ALA A 151 -10.82 2.36 15.95
CA ALA A 151 -11.45 2.43 17.27
C ALA A 151 -10.36 2.60 18.33
N VAL A 152 -10.42 3.66 19.13
CA VAL A 152 -9.50 3.92 20.24
C VAL A 152 -10.27 3.82 21.55
N ALA A 153 -9.94 2.81 22.36
CA ALA A 153 -10.60 2.52 23.62
C ALA A 153 -9.76 2.98 24.81
N VAL A 154 -10.39 3.75 25.69
CA VAL A 154 -9.75 4.17 26.95
C VAL A 154 -9.90 3.05 27.98
N PRO A 155 -8.79 2.67 28.65
CA PRO A 155 -8.86 1.67 29.70
C PRO A 155 -9.69 2.20 30.87
N GLN A 156 -10.46 1.31 31.46
CA GLN A 156 -11.01 1.53 32.80
C GLN A 156 -10.18 0.74 33.79
N GLU A 157 -10.18 -0.59 33.68
CA GLU A 157 -9.28 -1.47 34.45
C GLU A 157 -8.18 -2.12 33.60
N ALA A 158 -8.22 -2.03 32.26
CA ALA A 158 -7.16 -2.58 31.42
C ALA A 158 -5.83 -1.82 31.61
N GLU A 159 -4.70 -2.52 31.43
CA GLU A 159 -3.36 -1.96 31.61
C GLU A 159 -2.93 -1.05 30.46
N LYS A 160 -3.65 -1.06 29.33
CA LYS A 160 -3.26 -0.41 28.09
C LYS A 160 -4.46 0.20 27.37
N ILE A 161 -4.20 1.26 26.60
CA ILE A 161 -5.13 1.76 25.58
C ILE A 161 -5.25 0.70 24.47
N LEU A 162 -6.47 0.46 23.99
CA LEU A 162 -6.73 -0.47 22.89
C LEU A 162 -6.95 0.30 21.60
N LEU A 163 -6.20 -0.05 20.55
CA LEU A 163 -6.43 0.40 19.18
C LEU A 163 -6.94 -0.77 18.34
N VAL A 164 -8.05 -0.56 17.63
CA VAL A 164 -8.67 -1.57 16.76
C VAL A 164 -8.79 -0.99 15.35
N ASP A 165 -8.13 -1.65 14.39
CA ASP A 165 -8.31 -1.38 12.96
C ASP A 165 -9.33 -2.39 12.40
N VAL A 166 -10.45 -1.87 11.89
CA VAL A 166 -11.51 -2.69 11.29
C VAL A 166 -11.54 -2.39 9.81
N ALA A 167 -10.89 -3.23 9.01
CA ALA A 167 -10.91 -3.10 7.56
C ALA A 167 -12.35 -3.15 7.03
N GLY A 168 -12.73 -2.14 6.23
CA GLY A 168 -14.04 -2.06 5.58
C GLY A 168 -14.23 -3.24 4.62
N SER A 169 -15.42 -3.85 4.62
CA SER A 169 -15.82 -4.93 3.68
C SER A 169 -16.26 -4.41 2.31
N GLY A 170 -15.98 -3.14 1.95
CA GLY A 170 -16.48 -2.53 0.72
C GLY A 170 -15.43 -1.79 -0.10
N GLU A 171 -14.45 -1.18 0.55
CA GLU A 171 -13.26 -0.64 -0.12
C GLU A 171 -12.09 -0.98 0.80
N ARG A 172 -11.17 -1.83 0.30
CA ARG A 172 -9.83 -1.89 0.86
C ARG A 172 -9.18 -0.55 0.55
N THR A 173 -9.47 0.49 1.34
CA THR A 173 -8.44 1.49 1.60
C THR A 173 -7.38 0.72 2.38
N ARG A 174 -6.40 0.25 1.61
CA ARG A 174 -5.20 -0.45 2.03
C ARG A 174 -4.52 0.39 3.11
N SER A 175 -4.93 0.20 4.36
CA SER A 175 -4.33 0.85 5.53
C SER A 175 -2.89 0.38 5.59
N LEU A 176 -1.99 1.28 5.27
CA LEU A 176 -0.56 1.06 5.38
C LEU A 176 -0.20 1.43 6.82
N ASP A 177 0.24 0.45 7.62
CA ASP A 177 0.65 0.75 8.99
C ASP A 177 2.04 1.41 8.97
N LEU A 178 2.01 2.74 8.92
CA LEU A 178 3.18 3.61 8.84
C LEU A 178 3.65 4.08 10.23
N THR A 179 3.18 3.47 11.32
CA THR A 179 3.64 3.85 12.66
C THR A 179 5.05 3.32 12.93
N LEU A 180 5.88 4.20 13.49
CA LEU A 180 7.28 3.94 13.85
C LEU A 180 7.47 4.24 15.35
N HIS A 181 6.54 3.77 16.18
CA HIS A 181 6.57 4.03 17.61
C HIS A 181 7.72 3.28 18.29
N ASN A 182 8.52 3.98 19.09
CA ASN A 182 9.65 3.43 19.85
C ASN A 182 10.73 2.76 18.98
N THR A 183 10.88 3.17 17.72
CA THR A 183 11.94 2.69 16.84
C THR A 183 12.98 3.77 16.55
N GLU A 184 14.23 3.36 16.35
CA GLU A 184 15.32 4.25 15.96
C GLU A 184 15.38 4.49 14.45
N VAL A 185 14.53 3.79 13.67
CA VAL A 185 14.53 3.84 12.20
C VAL A 185 14.58 5.26 11.63
N PRO A 186 13.80 6.26 12.09
CA PRO A 186 13.86 7.60 11.49
C PRO A 186 15.19 8.34 11.62
N TRP A 187 16.14 7.81 12.39
CA TRP A 187 17.48 8.35 12.59
C TRP A 187 18.54 7.56 11.81
N LYS A 188 18.15 6.46 11.15
CA LYS A 188 19.01 5.63 10.30
C LYS A 188 18.91 6.07 8.82
N ALA A 189 19.88 5.69 8.00
CA ALA A 189 19.93 6.08 6.58
C ALA A 189 18.79 5.44 5.75
N GLU A 190 18.31 4.28 6.19
CA GLU A 190 17.26 3.48 5.59
C GLU A 190 15.90 4.21 5.60
N PHE A 191 15.71 5.19 6.48
CA PHE A 191 14.45 5.93 6.55
C PHE A 191 14.14 6.69 5.25
N ALA A 192 15.16 7.24 4.58
CA ALA A 192 14.99 7.85 3.27
C ALA A 192 14.52 6.83 2.22
N GLU A 193 14.97 5.57 2.33
CA GLU A 193 14.55 4.48 1.44
C GLU A 193 13.09 4.06 1.73
N MET A 194 12.66 4.08 3.01
CA MET A 194 11.25 3.87 3.38
C MET A 194 10.34 4.97 2.84
N VAL A 195 10.76 6.23 2.91
CA VAL A 195 10.02 7.36 2.33
C VAL A 195 9.88 7.17 0.82
N ALA A 196 10.95 6.75 0.12
CA ALA A 196 10.88 6.40 -1.29
C ALA A 196 9.85 5.30 -1.59
N ALA A 197 9.73 4.28 -0.73
CA ALA A 197 8.73 3.22 -0.88
C ALA A 197 7.31 3.75 -0.72
N VAL A 198 7.06 4.55 0.32
CA VAL A 198 5.75 5.18 0.57
C VAL A 198 5.36 6.09 -0.59
N LEU A 199 6.30 6.87 -1.13
CA LEU A 199 6.05 7.73 -2.29
C LEU A 199 5.79 6.93 -3.57
N SER A 200 6.52 5.81 -3.76
CA SER A 200 6.30 4.89 -4.87
C SER A 200 4.94 4.19 -4.79
N TYR A 201 4.38 4.01 -3.59
CA TYR A 201 2.98 3.60 -3.40
C TYR A 201 2.03 4.75 -3.72
N TRP A 202 2.26 5.92 -3.13
CA TRP A 202 1.39 7.10 -3.24
C TRP A 202 1.16 7.56 -4.69
N ILE A 203 2.18 7.47 -5.56
CA ILE A 203 2.04 7.93 -6.94
C ILE A 203 0.93 7.20 -7.72
N TYR A 204 0.55 5.99 -7.28
CA TYR A 204 -0.56 5.23 -7.86
C TYR A 204 -1.94 5.65 -7.34
N THR A 205 -2.02 6.43 -6.26
CA THR A 205 -3.29 6.95 -5.73
C THR A 205 -3.65 8.29 -6.38
N ASP A 206 -4.91 8.68 -6.19
CA ASP A 206 -5.42 10.00 -6.58
C ASP A 206 -5.33 11.02 -5.45
N ASP A 207 -4.72 10.65 -4.32
CA ASP A 207 -4.59 11.54 -3.17
C ASP A 207 -3.62 12.69 -3.48
N PRO A 208 -3.98 13.94 -3.15
CA PRO A 208 -3.11 15.09 -3.42
C PRO A 208 -1.88 15.15 -2.50
N LYS A 209 -1.87 14.37 -1.41
CA LYS A 209 -0.79 14.33 -0.42
C LYS A 209 -0.37 12.89 -0.14
N PRO A 210 0.94 12.63 0.05
CA PRO A 210 1.42 11.34 0.50
C PRO A 210 0.81 10.93 1.84
N PRO A 211 0.69 9.62 2.11
CA PRO A 211 0.35 9.10 3.42
C PRO A 211 1.24 9.70 4.52
N HIS A 212 0.67 9.94 5.70
CA HIS A 212 1.45 10.41 6.83
C HIS A 212 2.43 9.32 7.29
N LEU A 213 3.71 9.66 7.31
CA LEU A 213 4.77 8.84 7.90
C LEU A 213 5.38 9.62 9.06
N GLN A 214 5.38 9.02 10.25
CA GLN A 214 5.91 9.65 11.45
C GLN A 214 7.37 10.07 11.21
N HIS A 215 7.74 11.28 11.63
CA HIS A 215 9.08 11.88 11.41
C HIS A 215 9.44 12.26 9.98
N ALA A 216 8.53 12.13 9.00
CA ALA A 216 8.76 12.63 7.63
C ALA A 216 7.75 13.74 7.27
N ALA A 217 8.20 14.99 7.22
CA ALA A 217 7.38 16.10 6.73
C ALA A 217 7.54 16.24 5.21
N MET A 218 6.49 15.89 4.46
CA MET A 218 6.54 15.82 2.99
C MET A 218 5.79 16.99 2.34
N THR A 219 6.45 17.67 1.41
CA THR A 219 5.90 18.74 0.57
C THR A 219 5.89 18.31 -0.89
N VAL A 220 4.70 18.15 -1.45
CA VAL A 220 4.52 17.89 -2.89
C VAL A 220 4.66 19.20 -3.65
N HIS A 221 5.51 19.23 -4.68
CA HIS A 221 5.73 20.41 -5.50
C HIS A 221 4.95 20.37 -6.80
N ARG A 222 5.11 19.28 -7.56
CA ARG A 222 4.47 19.10 -8.86
C ARG A 222 4.12 17.64 -9.05
N VAL A 223 2.93 17.39 -9.56
CA VAL A 223 2.50 16.11 -10.12
C VAL A 223 2.15 16.37 -11.57
N THR A 224 2.85 15.69 -12.46
CA THR A 224 2.66 15.72 -13.91
C THR A 224 1.91 14.46 -14.29
N GLN A 225 0.77 14.60 -14.97
CA GLN A 225 0.01 13.45 -15.50
C GLN A 225 0.50 13.07 -16.90
N PRO A 226 0.24 11.82 -17.36
CA PRO A 226 0.46 11.44 -18.75
C PRO A 226 -0.33 12.35 -19.71
N GLY A 227 0.28 12.73 -20.83
CA GLY A 227 -0.30 13.62 -21.83
C GLY A 227 -0.16 15.12 -21.54
N GLU A 228 -0.10 15.52 -20.27
CA GLU A 228 0.29 16.90 -19.93
C GLU A 228 1.70 17.16 -20.46
N PHE A 229 1.99 18.35 -20.97
CA PHE A 229 3.28 18.82 -21.52
C PHE A 229 4.16 17.77 -22.26
N GLY A 230 3.57 16.75 -22.88
CA GLY A 230 4.26 15.67 -23.59
C GLY A 230 4.77 14.50 -22.73
N SER A 231 4.39 14.35 -21.45
CA SER A 231 4.89 13.21 -20.65
C SER A 231 4.15 11.95 -21.01
N ALA A 232 4.87 10.86 -21.22
CA ALA A 232 4.27 9.54 -21.34
C ALA A 232 3.88 8.92 -19.99
N VAL A 233 4.38 9.47 -18.87
CA VAL A 233 4.26 8.85 -17.54
C VAL A 233 3.87 9.86 -16.46
N LYS A 234 3.21 9.37 -15.39
CA LYS A 234 2.93 10.21 -14.23
C LYS A 234 4.22 10.37 -13.40
N ILE A 235 4.61 11.61 -13.13
CA ILE A 235 5.83 11.94 -12.39
C ILE A 235 5.48 12.94 -11.28
N ALA A 236 6.04 12.75 -10.09
CA ALA A 236 5.95 13.74 -9.02
C ALA A 236 7.31 14.16 -8.48
N THR A 237 7.37 15.38 -7.96
CA THR A 237 8.50 15.87 -7.16
C THR A 237 8.05 16.20 -5.75
N VAL A 238 8.75 15.64 -4.75
CA VAL A 238 8.40 15.77 -3.33
C VAL A 238 9.66 16.06 -2.53
N THR A 239 9.66 17.11 -1.70
CA THR A 239 10.71 17.28 -0.68
C THR A 239 10.25 16.66 0.62
N ALA A 240 11.07 15.82 1.25
CA ALA A 240 10.85 15.37 2.61
C ALA A 240 11.91 15.96 3.55
N GLU A 241 11.45 16.53 4.66
CA GLU A 241 12.29 16.86 5.81
C GLU A 241 12.26 15.68 6.77
N LEU A 242 13.42 15.04 6.93
CA LEU A 242 13.66 13.90 7.81
C LEU A 242 14.52 14.37 9.01
N PRO A 243 14.59 13.61 10.11
CA PRO A 243 15.38 14.01 11.28
C PRO A 243 16.86 14.26 10.99
N SER A 244 17.44 13.48 10.06
CA SER A 244 18.87 13.52 9.72
C SER A 244 19.18 14.34 8.47
N GLU A 245 18.21 14.60 7.60
CA GLU A 245 18.47 15.17 6.27
C GLU A 245 17.22 15.75 5.58
N LYS A 246 17.44 16.54 4.52
CA LYS A 246 16.41 16.97 3.58
C LYS A 246 16.65 16.35 2.22
N VAL A 247 15.62 15.68 1.69
CA VAL A 247 15.72 14.87 0.47
C VAL A 247 14.67 15.34 -0.55
N LEU A 248 15.09 15.50 -1.81
CA LEU A 248 14.17 15.67 -2.94
C LEU A 248 13.96 14.32 -3.64
N TYR A 249 12.71 13.89 -3.72
CA TYR A 249 12.30 12.69 -4.44
C TYR A 249 11.74 13.05 -5.81
N VAL A 250 12.18 12.31 -6.84
CA VAL A 250 11.54 12.26 -8.15
C VAL A 250 10.89 10.89 -8.29
N VAL A 251 9.56 10.87 -8.32
CA VAL A 251 8.74 9.67 -8.17
C VAL A 251 8.06 9.36 -9.48
N PHE A 252 8.34 8.20 -10.05
CA PHE A 252 7.72 7.73 -11.29
C PHE A 252 6.62 6.72 -11.00
N LYS A 253 5.45 6.92 -11.60
CA LYS A 253 4.42 5.87 -11.66
C LYS A 253 4.78 4.88 -12.75
N GLY A 254 4.74 3.59 -12.42
CA GLY A 254 4.78 2.51 -13.40
C GLY A 254 3.38 2.13 -13.89
N THR A 255 3.29 0.95 -14.48
CA THR A 255 2.03 0.29 -14.79
C THR A 255 2.03 -1.06 -14.06
N SER A 256 0.85 -1.48 -13.57
CA SER A 256 0.72 -2.65 -12.69
C SER A 256 -0.25 -3.68 -13.26
N TYR A 257 -0.23 -3.90 -14.58
CA TYR A 257 -1.13 -4.84 -15.24
C TYR A 257 -0.39 -6.07 -15.74
N ILE A 258 -1.03 -7.23 -15.60
CA ILE A 258 -0.51 -8.49 -16.15
C ILE A 258 -0.33 -8.44 -17.68
N LEU A 259 -1.12 -7.62 -18.38
CA LEU A 259 -0.97 -7.38 -19.81
C LEU A 259 0.33 -6.63 -20.15
N ASP A 260 0.85 -5.82 -19.24
CA ASP A 260 2.13 -5.15 -19.45
C ASP A 260 3.25 -6.19 -19.54
N PHE A 261 3.16 -7.26 -18.74
CA PHE A 261 4.10 -8.38 -18.79
C PHE A 261 4.05 -9.16 -20.11
N LEU A 262 2.91 -9.14 -20.81
CA LEU A 262 2.74 -9.81 -22.10
C LEU A 262 3.08 -8.91 -23.30
N ASN A 263 3.06 -7.59 -23.11
CA ASN A 263 3.32 -6.60 -24.16
C ASN A 263 4.68 -5.89 -23.99
N TRP A 264 5.59 -6.56 -23.31
CA TRP A 264 6.88 -6.01 -22.95
C TRP A 264 7.81 -5.81 -24.17
N ASN A 265 8.37 -4.61 -24.29
CA ASN A 265 9.26 -4.22 -25.39
C ASN A 265 10.74 -4.52 -25.07
N LEU A 266 11.34 -5.54 -25.71
CA LEU A 266 12.75 -5.91 -25.55
C LEU A 266 13.73 -5.14 -26.46
N GLU A 267 13.32 -4.00 -27.00
CA GLU A 267 14.20 -3.16 -27.81
C GLU A 267 15.43 -2.70 -27.02
N LEU A 268 16.59 -2.79 -27.68
CA LEU A 268 17.88 -2.39 -27.15
C LEU A 268 18.24 -1.01 -27.71
N ASP A 269 18.25 0.02 -26.85
CA ASP A 269 18.59 1.39 -27.24
C ASP A 269 20.06 1.67 -26.99
N HIS A 270 20.86 1.46 -28.04
CA HIS A 270 22.27 1.83 -28.12
C HIS A 270 22.48 3.31 -28.45
N ALA A 271 21.45 4.00 -28.95
CA ALA A 271 21.56 5.40 -29.35
C ALA A 271 21.71 6.32 -28.13
N THR A 272 21.06 6.01 -27.02
CA THR A 272 21.13 6.77 -25.76
C THR A 272 22.48 6.61 -25.06
N THR A 273 23.11 5.46 -25.23
CA THR A 273 24.43 5.17 -24.69
C THR A 273 25.55 5.67 -25.59
N GLU A 274 25.30 5.77 -26.89
CA GLU A 274 26.31 5.98 -27.93
C GLU A 274 27.40 4.90 -27.89
N ASP A 275 27.00 3.67 -27.51
CA ASP A 275 27.89 2.53 -27.30
C ASP A 275 27.28 1.28 -27.95
N THR A 276 28.10 0.56 -28.71
CA THR A 276 27.66 -0.60 -29.50
C THR A 276 27.40 -1.85 -28.65
N ASP A 277 27.98 -1.93 -27.45
CA ASP A 277 27.80 -3.06 -26.51
C ASP A 277 26.84 -2.67 -25.38
N PHE A 278 26.96 -1.46 -24.84
CA PHE A 278 26.12 -0.98 -23.74
C PHE A 278 24.79 -0.40 -24.26
N PHE A 279 23.67 -0.82 -23.69
CA PHE A 279 22.35 -0.31 -24.06
C PHE A 279 21.45 -0.04 -22.86
N ILE A 280 20.38 0.71 -23.12
CA ILE A 280 19.25 0.93 -22.21
C ILE A 280 18.01 0.32 -22.85
N HIS A 281 17.09 -0.16 -22.02
CA HIS A 281 15.78 -0.62 -22.47
C HIS A 281 15.06 0.45 -23.31
N GLY A 282 14.64 0.10 -24.53
CA GLY A 282 14.07 1.03 -25.52
C GLY A 282 12.87 1.81 -25.03
N GLY A 283 11.92 1.14 -24.37
CA GLY A 283 10.78 1.80 -23.74
C GLY A 283 11.18 2.82 -22.66
N ALA A 284 12.17 2.52 -21.82
CA ALA A 284 12.64 3.43 -20.78
C ALA A 284 13.38 4.63 -21.41
N ALA A 285 14.23 4.38 -22.40
CA ALA A 285 14.94 5.42 -23.14
C ALA A 285 13.97 6.35 -23.90
N GLY A 286 12.97 5.78 -24.58
CA GLY A 286 11.92 6.51 -25.28
C GLY A 286 11.10 7.40 -24.35
N THR A 287 10.64 6.83 -23.21
CA THR A 287 9.94 7.58 -22.16
C THR A 287 10.79 8.72 -21.62
N LEU A 288 12.08 8.49 -21.35
CA LEU A 288 12.96 9.55 -20.86
C LEU A 288 13.25 10.61 -21.91
N ARG A 289 13.36 10.29 -23.20
CA ARG A 289 13.46 11.31 -24.26
C ARG A 289 12.19 12.16 -24.36
N GLY A 290 11.01 11.51 -24.27
CA GLY A 290 9.73 12.22 -24.20
C GLY A 290 9.61 13.09 -22.94
N ALA A 291 10.12 12.61 -21.81
CA ALA A 291 10.23 13.37 -20.57
C ALA A 291 11.31 14.46 -20.65
N GLN A 292 12.40 14.30 -21.40
CA GLN A 292 13.45 15.31 -21.57
C GLN A 292 12.93 16.55 -22.33
N PHE A 293 11.86 16.40 -23.13
CA PHE A 293 11.14 17.53 -23.73
C PHE A 293 10.56 18.49 -22.66
N TRP A 294 10.42 18.06 -21.39
CA TRP A 294 9.83 18.80 -20.26
C TRP A 294 10.68 19.85 -19.55
N LYS A 295 11.49 20.64 -20.24
CA LYS A 295 12.23 21.73 -19.56
C LYS A 295 13.30 21.20 -18.60
N GLU A 296 14.47 20.88 -19.14
CA GLU A 296 15.72 20.92 -18.35
C GLU A 296 15.76 22.16 -17.45
N ARG A 297 15.24 23.30 -17.93
CA ARG A 297 15.05 24.52 -17.15
C ARG A 297 14.15 24.37 -15.91
N ASP A 298 12.92 23.86 -16.01
CA ASP A 298 12.03 23.73 -14.83
C ASP A 298 12.62 22.74 -13.82
N PHE A 299 13.22 21.65 -14.29
CA PHE A 299 13.85 20.68 -13.41
C PHE A 299 15.07 21.31 -12.71
N LEU A 300 15.92 22.04 -13.44
CA LEU A 300 17.03 22.78 -12.86
C LEU A 300 16.57 23.89 -11.91
N GLU A 301 15.49 24.62 -12.21
CA GLU A 301 14.87 25.59 -11.30
C GLU A 301 14.38 24.92 -10.02
N ARG A 302 13.76 23.74 -10.13
CA ARG A 302 13.35 22.93 -8.98
C ARG A 302 14.55 22.49 -8.15
N LEU A 303 15.64 22.03 -8.80
CA LEU A 303 16.89 21.67 -8.12
C LEU A 303 17.50 22.89 -7.42
N ALA A 304 17.56 24.04 -8.08
CA ALA A 304 18.12 25.26 -7.51
C ALA A 304 17.34 25.71 -6.27
N SER A 305 16.01 25.70 -6.37
CA SER A 305 15.14 26.01 -5.24
C SER A 305 15.24 24.98 -4.11
N ALA A 306 15.37 23.68 -4.43
CA ALA A 306 15.62 22.64 -3.43
C ALA A 306 16.97 22.86 -2.71
N LYS A 307 18.02 23.21 -3.46
CA LYS A 307 19.34 23.53 -2.89
C LYS A 307 19.27 24.71 -1.93
N ALA A 308 18.57 25.79 -2.33
CA ALA A 308 18.35 26.97 -1.50
C ALA A 308 17.56 26.65 -0.21
N GLN A 309 16.73 25.60 -0.22
CA GLN A 309 15.98 25.11 0.95
C GLN A 309 16.78 24.12 1.82
N GLY A 310 18.06 23.90 1.51
CA GLY A 310 18.96 23.04 2.28
C GLY A 310 18.90 21.56 1.90
N VAL A 311 18.26 21.19 0.78
CA VAL A 311 18.29 19.81 0.26
C VAL A 311 19.72 19.47 -0.17
N GLN A 312 20.22 18.32 0.30
CA GLN A 312 21.54 17.81 -0.06
C GLN A 312 21.48 16.51 -0.86
N LYS A 313 20.37 15.76 -0.77
CA LYS A 313 20.19 14.46 -1.42
C LYS A 313 19.02 14.47 -2.40
N ILE A 314 19.20 13.80 -3.54
CA ILE A 314 18.14 13.56 -4.52
C ILE A 314 17.95 12.05 -4.64
N VAL A 315 16.71 11.58 -4.56
CA VAL A 315 16.36 10.16 -4.74
C VAL A 315 15.43 10.01 -5.93
N PHE A 316 15.88 9.29 -6.96
CA PHE A 316 15.01 8.82 -8.03
C PHE A 316 14.35 7.51 -7.60
N THR A 317 13.02 7.44 -7.66
CA THR A 317 12.28 6.30 -7.14
C THR A 317 11.04 5.96 -7.98
N GLY A 318 10.62 4.72 -7.84
CA GLY A 318 9.45 4.18 -8.50
C GLY A 318 9.34 2.68 -8.29
N HIS A 319 8.15 2.17 -8.50
CA HIS A 319 7.84 0.74 -8.47
C HIS A 319 7.60 0.19 -9.88
N SER A 320 7.99 -1.06 -10.13
CA SER A 320 7.81 -1.73 -11.43
C SER A 320 8.43 -0.92 -12.59
N LEU A 321 7.68 -0.63 -13.67
CA LEU A 321 8.15 0.26 -14.76
C LEU A 321 8.58 1.65 -14.26
N GLY A 322 7.97 2.17 -13.19
CA GLY A 322 8.40 3.41 -12.55
C GLY A 322 9.83 3.33 -12.04
N GLY A 323 10.21 2.17 -11.50
CA GLY A 323 11.59 1.86 -11.13
C GLY A 323 12.53 1.85 -12.33
N MET A 324 12.08 1.35 -13.48
CA MET A 324 12.89 1.40 -14.70
C MET A 324 13.19 2.82 -15.14
N TYR A 325 12.18 3.70 -15.10
CA TYR A 325 12.35 5.10 -15.46
C TYR A 325 13.28 5.82 -14.49
N ALA A 326 13.18 5.53 -13.18
CA ALA A 326 14.07 6.06 -12.17
C ALA A 326 15.54 5.61 -12.38
N ALA A 327 15.76 4.33 -12.67
CA ALA A 327 17.09 3.78 -12.95
C ALA A 327 17.68 4.35 -14.25
N ALA A 328 16.89 4.47 -15.31
CA ALA A 328 17.33 5.12 -16.54
C ALA A 328 17.63 6.63 -16.33
N LEU A 329 16.88 7.30 -15.44
CA LEU A 329 17.17 8.70 -15.08
C LEU A 329 18.49 8.81 -14.30
N LEU A 330 18.83 7.82 -13.46
CA LEU A 330 20.13 7.74 -12.81
C LEU A 330 21.27 7.70 -13.85
N TYR A 331 21.11 6.96 -14.94
CA TYR A 331 22.08 6.96 -16.04
C TYR A 331 22.22 8.34 -16.69
N VAL A 332 21.11 9.03 -16.98
CA VAL A 332 21.14 10.39 -17.54
C VAL A 332 21.82 11.37 -16.56
N ALA A 333 21.54 11.25 -15.27
CA ALA A 333 22.19 12.04 -14.23
C ALA A 333 23.69 11.75 -14.17
N TRP A 334 24.10 10.49 -14.22
CA TRP A 334 25.49 10.07 -14.28
C TRP A 334 26.21 10.69 -15.49
N LYS A 335 25.67 10.57 -16.70
CA LYS A 335 26.25 11.20 -17.92
C LYS A 335 26.41 12.70 -17.76
N LYS A 336 25.42 13.38 -17.16
CA LYS A 336 25.53 14.82 -16.86
C LYS A 336 26.63 15.09 -15.84
N ILE A 337 26.72 14.31 -14.77
CA ILE A 337 27.76 14.46 -13.72
C ILE A 337 29.16 14.19 -14.28
N THR A 338 29.34 13.20 -15.15
CA THR A 338 30.67 12.82 -15.68
C THR A 338 31.07 13.50 -16.99
N GLY A 339 30.14 14.19 -17.66
CA GLY A 339 30.37 14.91 -18.92
C GLY A 339 31.13 16.26 -18.81
N GLY A 340 31.12 17.04 -19.89
CA GLY A 340 31.76 18.38 -19.96
C GLY A 340 30.99 19.51 -19.24
N PRO A 341 31.59 20.71 -19.07
CA PRO A 341 31.09 21.76 -18.19
C PRO A 341 29.80 22.43 -18.68
N SER A 342 28.76 22.45 -17.84
CA SER A 342 27.57 23.30 -17.97
C SER A 342 27.00 23.70 -16.59
N ASP A 343 26.23 24.78 -16.50
CA ASP A 343 25.64 25.25 -15.22
C ASP A 343 24.72 24.21 -14.59
N GLY A 344 23.92 23.51 -15.40
CA GLY A 344 23.06 22.41 -14.95
C GLY A 344 23.84 21.21 -14.41
N GLN A 345 25.04 20.95 -14.92
CA GLN A 345 25.93 19.93 -14.39
C GLN A 345 26.47 20.29 -13.01
N GLN A 346 26.93 21.54 -12.81
CA GLN A 346 27.50 21.96 -11.52
C GLN A 346 26.46 21.87 -10.39
N LEU A 347 25.21 22.23 -10.70
CA LEU A 347 24.11 22.12 -9.75
C LEU A 347 23.86 20.66 -9.36
N LEU A 348 23.75 19.75 -10.34
CA LEU A 348 23.50 18.33 -10.07
C LEU A 348 24.66 17.66 -9.30
N LYS A 349 25.92 18.04 -9.60
CA LYS A 349 27.12 17.61 -8.85
C LYS A 349 27.10 18.04 -7.38
N SER A 350 26.34 19.08 -7.03
CA SER A 350 26.25 19.57 -5.65
C SER A 350 25.32 18.72 -4.76
N PHE A 351 24.67 17.69 -5.30
CA PHE A 351 23.77 16.80 -4.57
C PHE A 351 24.34 15.39 -4.47
N ASP A 352 24.02 14.71 -3.38
CA ASP A 352 24.11 13.25 -3.29
C ASP A 352 22.97 12.63 -4.10
N VAL A 353 23.25 12.24 -5.35
CA VAL A 353 22.27 11.61 -6.24
C VAL A 353 22.20 10.11 -5.97
N ARG A 354 20.98 9.62 -5.70
CA ARG A 354 20.66 8.24 -5.35
C ARG A 354 19.49 7.72 -6.18
N CYS A 355 19.37 6.40 -6.27
CA CYS A 355 18.21 5.75 -6.88
C CYS A 355 17.73 4.58 -6.02
N VAL A 356 16.47 4.60 -5.61
CA VAL A 356 15.87 3.54 -4.78
C VAL A 356 14.61 3.07 -5.46
N THR A 357 14.58 1.82 -5.91
CA THR A 357 13.49 1.26 -6.71
C THR A 357 12.92 0.01 -6.07
N PHE A 358 11.69 -0.34 -6.45
CA PHE A 358 10.95 -1.47 -5.86
C PHE A 358 10.38 -2.34 -6.95
N GLY A 359 10.76 -3.61 -6.99
CA GLY A 359 10.28 -4.53 -8.01
C GLY A 359 10.66 -4.13 -9.43
N SER A 360 11.71 -3.32 -9.63
CA SER A 360 12.07 -2.87 -10.97
C SER A 360 12.65 -4.04 -11.78
N PRO A 361 12.20 -4.27 -13.03
CA PRO A 361 12.89 -5.15 -13.96
C PRO A 361 14.22 -4.55 -14.40
N MET A 362 15.01 -5.33 -15.13
CA MET A 362 16.31 -4.93 -15.67
C MET A 362 16.15 -3.83 -16.72
N VAL A 363 17.03 -2.83 -16.65
CA VAL A 363 17.00 -1.65 -17.52
C VAL A 363 18.16 -1.62 -18.50
N PHE A 364 19.26 -2.28 -18.15
CA PHE A 364 20.54 -2.15 -18.82
C PHE A 364 21.02 -3.52 -19.31
N GLY A 365 21.96 -3.51 -20.24
CA GLY A 365 22.69 -4.69 -20.65
C GLY A 365 23.92 -4.33 -21.45
N GLY A 366 24.76 -5.34 -21.71
CA GLY A 366 26.09 -5.13 -22.29
C GLY A 366 27.20 -4.95 -21.25
N GLY A 367 28.38 -4.52 -21.68
CA GLY A 367 29.59 -4.39 -20.83
C GLY A 367 30.46 -5.66 -20.81
N SER A 368 29.93 -6.79 -21.30
CA SER A 368 30.64 -8.06 -21.41
C SER A 368 31.83 -8.02 -22.38
N GLN A 369 31.83 -7.08 -23.34
CA GLN A 369 32.92 -6.90 -24.31
C GLN A 369 33.86 -5.74 -23.92
N GLY A 370 33.84 -5.30 -22.67
CA GLY A 370 34.79 -4.30 -22.16
C GLY A 370 34.40 -2.85 -22.42
N SER A 371 33.10 -2.55 -22.57
CA SER A 371 32.63 -1.15 -22.55
C SER A 371 33.05 -0.46 -21.25
N LYS A 372 33.96 0.52 -21.38
CA LYS A 372 34.41 1.36 -20.25
C LYS A 372 33.26 2.19 -19.69
N GLN A 373 32.33 2.60 -20.55
CA GLN A 373 31.17 3.38 -20.17
C GLN A 373 30.19 2.56 -19.31
N ALA A 374 29.87 1.33 -19.73
CA ALA A 374 29.05 0.41 -18.95
C ALA A 374 29.66 0.18 -17.57
N LYS A 375 30.95 -0.15 -17.50
CA LYS A 375 31.66 -0.43 -16.24
C LYS A 375 31.67 0.79 -15.31
N SER A 376 31.99 1.97 -15.85
CA SER A 376 32.02 3.20 -15.05
C SER A 376 30.64 3.59 -14.52
N PHE A 377 29.58 3.39 -15.30
CA PHE A 377 28.22 3.60 -14.83
C PHE A 377 27.82 2.55 -13.77
N GLN A 378 28.18 1.29 -13.97
CA GLN A 378 27.90 0.21 -13.02
C GLN A 378 28.56 0.49 -11.66
N GLU A 379 29.82 0.90 -11.63
CA GLU A 379 30.53 1.32 -10.40
C GLU A 379 29.82 2.50 -9.73
N PHE A 380 29.42 3.51 -10.50
CA PHE A 380 28.65 4.65 -9.97
C PHE A 380 27.29 4.23 -9.38
N ALA A 381 26.59 3.31 -10.04
CA ALA A 381 25.29 2.80 -9.59
C ALA A 381 25.41 1.90 -8.35
N GLN A 382 26.47 1.10 -8.24
CA GLN A 382 26.72 0.21 -7.10
C GLN A 382 26.81 0.95 -5.77
N GLU A 383 27.39 2.15 -5.77
CA GLU A 383 27.51 2.96 -4.56
C GLU A 383 26.26 3.78 -4.24
N ARG A 384 25.35 3.96 -5.21
CA ARG A 384 24.32 5.01 -5.19
C ARG A 384 22.90 4.52 -5.36
N ALA A 385 22.72 3.25 -5.68
CA ALA A 385 21.41 2.72 -6.02
C ALA A 385 21.11 1.40 -5.32
N ALA A 386 19.82 1.14 -5.13
CA ALA A 386 19.30 -0.13 -4.66
C ALA A 386 17.95 -0.42 -5.33
N ASN A 387 17.76 -1.67 -5.75
CA ASN A 387 16.47 -2.18 -6.18
C ASN A 387 16.01 -3.24 -5.18
N TYR A 388 14.96 -2.93 -4.43
CA TYR A 388 14.35 -3.86 -3.50
C TYR A 388 13.49 -4.85 -4.25
N ILE A 389 13.67 -6.13 -3.98
CA ILE A 389 12.94 -7.19 -4.68
C ILE A 389 12.40 -8.21 -3.68
N HIS A 390 11.16 -8.66 -3.88
CA HIS A 390 10.68 -9.83 -3.15
C HIS A 390 11.38 -11.10 -3.66
N ALA A 391 11.60 -12.05 -2.75
CA ALA A 391 12.22 -13.34 -3.09
C ALA A 391 11.53 -14.09 -4.24
N ASN A 392 10.21 -13.95 -4.42
CA ASN A 392 9.47 -14.63 -5.50
C ASN A 392 8.80 -13.70 -6.52
N ASP A 393 8.97 -12.38 -6.45
CA ASP A 393 8.43 -11.46 -7.48
C ASP A 393 9.10 -11.65 -8.86
N PRO A 394 8.41 -12.13 -9.90
CA PRO A 394 9.03 -12.37 -11.19
C PRO A 394 9.47 -11.11 -11.94
N CYS A 395 8.93 -9.92 -11.62
CA CYS A 395 9.20 -8.71 -12.40
C CYS A 395 10.68 -8.30 -12.40
N PRO A 396 11.39 -8.22 -11.26
CA PRO A 396 12.84 -7.98 -11.25
C PRO A 396 13.70 -9.01 -11.97
N ARG A 397 13.15 -10.18 -12.30
CA ARG A 397 13.89 -11.25 -12.99
C ARG A 397 13.80 -11.06 -14.49
N ALA A 398 12.80 -10.28 -14.94
CA ALA A 398 12.73 -9.83 -16.30
C ALA A 398 13.96 -8.93 -16.56
N TRP A 399 14.87 -9.28 -17.47
CA TRP A 399 14.70 -10.30 -18.52
C TRP A 399 15.63 -11.49 -18.41
N GLY A 400 16.89 -11.25 -18.10
CA GLY A 400 17.95 -12.26 -18.22
C GLY A 400 17.87 -13.41 -17.22
N ALA A 401 16.98 -13.35 -16.21
CA ALA A 401 16.80 -14.40 -15.21
C ALA A 401 15.38 -15.01 -15.22
N LEU A 402 14.50 -14.57 -16.13
CA LEU A 402 13.13 -15.06 -16.23
C LEU A 402 13.03 -16.08 -17.38
N ASP A 403 12.54 -17.28 -17.08
CA ASP A 403 12.05 -18.18 -18.14
C ASP A 403 10.74 -17.59 -18.68
N LEU A 404 10.85 -16.91 -19.83
CA LEU A 404 9.76 -16.14 -20.41
C LEU A 404 8.56 -17.04 -20.76
N ARG A 405 8.83 -18.24 -21.27
CA ARG A 405 7.79 -19.21 -21.63
C ARG A 405 7.02 -19.66 -20.40
N GLN A 406 7.73 -20.15 -19.38
CA GLN A 406 7.10 -20.58 -18.13
C GLN A 406 6.33 -19.44 -17.45
N PHE A 407 6.88 -18.23 -17.48
CA PHE A 407 6.23 -17.06 -16.93
C PHE A 407 4.92 -16.72 -17.67
N VAL A 408 4.92 -16.68 -19.00
CA VAL A 408 3.71 -16.39 -19.79
C VAL A 408 2.63 -17.46 -19.53
N GLU A 409 3.01 -18.73 -19.44
CA GLU A 409 2.09 -19.81 -19.08
C GLU A 409 1.53 -19.68 -17.66
N ALA A 410 2.37 -19.33 -16.69
CA ALA A 410 1.95 -19.10 -15.31
C ALA A 410 1.02 -17.89 -15.19
N ALA A 411 1.34 -16.78 -15.86
CA ALA A 411 0.52 -15.58 -15.93
C ALA A 411 -0.88 -15.90 -16.50
N ALA A 412 -0.95 -16.65 -17.60
CA ALA A 412 -2.23 -17.06 -18.20
C ALA A 412 -3.10 -17.89 -17.23
N ARG A 413 -2.51 -18.86 -16.53
CA ARG A 413 -3.21 -19.67 -15.51
C ARG A 413 -3.72 -18.84 -14.33
N ASN A 414 -2.97 -17.84 -13.89
CA ASN A 414 -3.34 -17.03 -12.72
C ASN A 414 -4.54 -16.12 -12.97
N VAL A 415 -4.70 -15.64 -14.21
CA VAL A 415 -5.88 -14.87 -14.58
C VAL A 415 -7.13 -15.74 -14.67
N GLN A 416 -7.01 -17.02 -15.08
CA GLN A 416 -8.12 -17.98 -15.04
C GLN A 416 -8.65 -18.19 -13.62
N ASN A 417 -7.79 -18.09 -12.60
CA ASN A 417 -8.16 -18.25 -11.19
C ASN A 417 -8.69 -16.97 -10.52
N GLY A 418 -8.84 -15.85 -11.26
CA GLY A 418 -9.42 -14.60 -10.74
C GLY A 418 -8.52 -13.84 -9.76
N LEU A 419 -7.21 -14.09 -9.76
CA LEU A 419 -6.27 -13.60 -8.74
C LEU A 419 -5.64 -12.22 -9.01
N VAL A 420 -6.08 -11.46 -10.02
CA VAL A 420 -5.39 -10.22 -10.41
C VAL A 420 -6.35 -9.05 -10.52
N ASP A 421 -6.49 -8.28 -9.44
CA ASP A 421 -6.96 -6.89 -9.51
C ASP A 421 -6.43 -6.12 -8.28
N GLU A 422 -5.19 -5.68 -8.35
CA GLU A 422 -4.61 -4.89 -7.25
C GLU A 422 -4.68 -3.38 -7.48
N LEU A 423 -4.82 -2.88 -8.72
CA LEU A 423 -4.85 -1.43 -8.97
C LEU A 423 -5.84 -1.01 -10.07
N GLY A 424 -7.00 -1.68 -10.15
CA GLY A 424 -8.24 -1.12 -10.69
C GLY A 424 -8.18 -0.65 -12.15
N CYS A 425 -8.53 -1.54 -13.07
CA CYS A 425 -9.54 -1.24 -14.10
C CYS A 425 -9.96 -2.52 -14.83
N ILE A 426 -11.27 -2.76 -14.81
CA ILE A 426 -12.03 -3.84 -15.46
C ILE A 426 -12.17 -5.13 -14.63
N LYS A 427 -13.30 -5.21 -13.91
CA LYS A 427 -13.87 -6.49 -13.42
C LYS A 427 -14.25 -7.37 -14.62
N GLY A 428 -13.88 -8.66 -14.58
CA GLY A 428 -14.69 -9.72 -15.19
C GLY A 428 -14.01 -10.66 -16.19
N GLN A 429 -14.76 -11.71 -16.55
CA GLN A 429 -14.41 -12.80 -17.50
C GLN A 429 -13.81 -12.33 -18.84
N VAL A 430 -14.03 -11.07 -19.22
CA VAL A 430 -13.49 -10.47 -20.45
C VAL A 430 -11.97 -10.30 -20.37
N VAL A 431 -11.42 -9.87 -19.23
CA VAL A 431 -9.96 -9.71 -19.04
C VAL A 431 -9.24 -11.05 -19.12
N SER A 432 -9.85 -12.12 -18.57
CA SER A 432 -9.28 -13.47 -18.64
C SER A 432 -9.12 -13.99 -20.06
N LYS A 433 -10.12 -13.78 -20.93
CA LYS A 433 -10.02 -14.19 -22.34
C LYS A 433 -9.01 -13.36 -23.14
N VAL A 434 -8.91 -12.06 -22.86
CA VAL A 434 -7.95 -11.17 -23.53
C VAL A 434 -6.51 -11.53 -23.14
N VAL A 435 -6.24 -11.77 -21.85
CA VAL A 435 -4.92 -12.17 -21.37
C VAL A 435 -4.53 -13.55 -21.92
N GLU A 436 -5.46 -14.50 -21.94
CA GLU A 436 -5.22 -15.84 -22.49
C GLU A 436 -4.88 -15.78 -23.98
N GLU A 437 -5.64 -15.01 -24.76
CA GLU A 437 -5.37 -14.85 -26.18
C GLU A 437 -4.06 -14.11 -26.43
N ALA A 438 -3.74 -13.07 -25.65
CA ALA A 438 -2.45 -12.38 -25.72
C ALA A 438 -1.27 -13.32 -25.38
N ALA A 439 -1.38 -14.13 -24.33
CA ALA A 439 -0.39 -15.12 -23.96
C ALA A 439 -0.22 -16.18 -25.06
N ARG A 440 -1.32 -16.67 -25.63
CA ARG A 440 -1.31 -17.61 -26.76
C ARG A 440 -0.62 -17.02 -27.98
N GLN A 441 -0.93 -15.77 -28.33
CA GLN A 441 -0.29 -15.06 -29.45
C GLN A 441 1.20 -14.94 -29.23
N VAL A 442 1.63 -14.52 -28.03
CA VAL A 442 3.06 -14.41 -27.67
C VAL A 442 3.76 -15.75 -27.80
N LEU A 443 3.21 -16.84 -27.24
CA LEU A 443 3.82 -18.17 -27.28
C LEU A 443 3.88 -18.79 -28.68
N GLN A 444 2.98 -18.37 -29.58
CA GLN A 444 2.91 -18.84 -30.97
C GLN A 444 3.72 -17.99 -31.95
N ARG A 445 4.38 -16.92 -31.48
CA ARG A 445 5.23 -16.08 -32.31
C ARG A 445 6.37 -16.90 -32.94
N PRO A 446 6.55 -16.85 -34.28
CA PRO A 446 7.66 -17.53 -34.94
C PRO A 446 9.03 -17.07 -34.44
N ASP A 447 9.11 -15.82 -33.96
CA ASP A 447 10.31 -15.16 -33.45
C ASP A 447 10.45 -15.25 -31.91
N PHE A 448 9.65 -16.07 -31.21
CA PHE A 448 9.70 -16.12 -29.74
C PHE A 448 11.09 -16.43 -29.17
N ASN A 449 11.86 -17.32 -29.82
CA ASN A 449 13.22 -17.64 -29.39
C ASN A 449 14.16 -16.42 -29.46
N LEU A 450 13.92 -15.48 -30.40
CA LEU A 450 14.69 -14.23 -30.46
C LEU A 450 14.40 -13.33 -29.26
N LEU A 451 13.17 -13.34 -28.72
CA LEU A 451 12.83 -12.61 -27.50
C LEU A 451 13.62 -13.15 -26.30
N GLU A 452 13.76 -14.47 -26.18
CA GLU A 452 14.60 -15.07 -25.13
C GLU A 452 16.07 -14.67 -25.26
N ASP A 453 16.61 -14.68 -26.49
CA ASP A 453 17.99 -14.28 -26.77
C ASP A 453 18.23 -12.79 -26.48
N PHE A 454 17.27 -11.92 -26.78
CA PHE A 454 17.35 -10.51 -26.39
C PHE A 454 17.24 -10.34 -24.87
N GLY A 455 16.32 -11.08 -24.22
CA GLY A 455 16.13 -11.05 -22.78
C GLY A 455 17.41 -11.38 -22.01
N ARG A 456 18.16 -12.39 -22.47
CA ARG A 456 19.46 -12.80 -21.88
C ARG A 456 20.54 -11.72 -21.90
N LYS A 457 20.40 -10.68 -22.73
CA LYS A 457 21.36 -9.57 -22.79
C LYS A 457 21.16 -8.56 -21.67
N TYR A 458 19.99 -8.52 -21.06
CA TYR A 458 19.72 -7.64 -19.92
C TYR A 458 20.34 -8.19 -18.65
N GLN A 459 20.82 -7.27 -17.82
CA GLN A 459 21.30 -7.56 -16.48
C GLN A 459 20.98 -6.39 -15.55
N HIS A 460 21.00 -6.65 -14.24
CA HIS A 460 21.00 -5.55 -13.30
C HIS A 460 22.35 -4.84 -13.35
N PHE A 461 22.34 -3.50 -13.29
CA PHE A 461 23.53 -2.69 -13.00
C PHE A 461 23.46 -2.09 -11.60
N ILE A 462 22.25 -2.09 -11.02
CA ILE A 462 21.94 -1.56 -9.69
C ILE A 462 21.92 -2.74 -8.70
N PRO A 463 22.55 -2.61 -7.52
CA PRO A 463 22.50 -3.62 -6.47
C PRO A 463 21.08 -4.02 -6.10
N LEU A 464 20.90 -5.31 -5.81
CA LEU A 464 19.63 -5.87 -5.38
C LEU A 464 19.59 -6.00 -3.86
N LYS A 465 18.45 -5.68 -3.27
CA LYS A 465 18.14 -5.90 -1.85
C LYS A 465 16.96 -6.87 -1.77
N VAL A 466 17.25 -8.16 -1.54
CA VAL A 466 16.24 -9.22 -1.53
C VAL A 466 15.50 -9.26 -0.21
N LEU A 467 14.20 -9.03 -0.24
CA LEU A 467 13.27 -9.07 0.88
C LEU A 467 12.71 -10.48 1.03
N THR A 468 12.91 -11.08 2.21
CA THR A 468 12.49 -12.46 2.49
C THR A 468 12.19 -12.67 3.98
N GLY A 469 11.34 -13.65 4.31
CA GLY A 469 11.08 -14.04 5.69
C GLY A 469 12.15 -14.95 6.29
N THR A 470 13.17 -15.37 5.53
CA THR A 470 14.23 -16.26 6.02
C THR A 470 15.55 -15.53 6.27
N LYS A 471 16.25 -15.92 7.34
CA LYS A 471 17.61 -15.48 7.63
C LYS A 471 18.65 -16.10 6.70
N GLN A 472 18.30 -17.19 6.03
CA GLN A 472 19.20 -17.82 5.06
C GLN A 472 19.32 -16.94 3.82
N PHE A 473 20.53 -16.90 3.25
CA PHE A 473 20.78 -16.19 2.00
C PHE A 473 19.92 -16.79 0.88
N VAL A 474 19.21 -15.93 0.15
CA VAL A 474 18.37 -16.31 -0.99
C VAL A 474 18.95 -15.68 -2.24
N ASN A 475 19.42 -16.49 -3.18
CA ASN A 475 19.90 -15.98 -4.47
C ASN A 475 18.73 -15.40 -5.27
N TRP A 476 18.84 -14.16 -5.74
CA TRP A 476 17.75 -13.49 -6.46
C TRP A 476 17.31 -14.19 -7.75
N LYS A 477 18.20 -14.99 -8.37
CA LYS A 477 17.91 -15.80 -9.56
C LYS A 477 17.16 -17.10 -9.23
N GLU A 478 17.16 -17.52 -7.97
CA GLU A 478 16.43 -18.70 -7.49
C GLU A 478 15.07 -18.24 -6.96
N PHE A 479 14.04 -18.35 -7.79
CA PHE A 479 12.68 -17.95 -7.44
C PHE A 479 11.67 -18.98 -7.94
N GLN A 480 10.50 -19.00 -7.30
CA GLN A 480 9.43 -19.91 -7.66
C GLN A 480 8.31 -19.15 -8.38
N LEU A 481 8.02 -19.56 -9.63
CA LEU A 481 6.84 -19.13 -10.38
C LEU A 481 5.59 -19.84 -9.82
N THR A 482 5.14 -19.40 -8.65
CA THR A 482 3.89 -19.89 -8.05
C THR A 482 2.69 -19.13 -8.61
N PRO A 483 1.46 -19.67 -8.48
CA PRO A 483 0.27 -18.93 -8.86
C PRO A 483 0.09 -17.58 -8.16
N ASP A 484 0.72 -17.42 -6.99
CA ASP A 484 0.63 -16.24 -6.14
C ASP A 484 1.82 -15.29 -6.28
N CYS A 485 2.85 -15.62 -7.06
CA CYS A 485 4.08 -14.83 -7.14
C CYS A 485 3.86 -13.39 -7.64
N LEU A 486 2.77 -13.14 -8.36
CA LEU A 486 2.37 -11.79 -8.81
C LEU A 486 1.87 -10.91 -7.67
N LYS A 487 1.40 -11.50 -6.56
CA LYS A 487 0.99 -10.74 -5.35
C LYS A 487 2.19 -10.08 -4.68
N ASP A 488 3.35 -10.74 -4.72
CA ASP A 488 4.61 -10.19 -4.21
C ASP A 488 5.06 -8.96 -5.00
N HIS A 489 4.60 -8.79 -6.24
CA HIS A 489 4.88 -7.60 -7.05
C HIS A 489 4.07 -6.36 -6.61
N SER A 490 3.14 -6.49 -5.67
CA SER A 490 2.35 -5.35 -5.19
C SER A 490 3.24 -4.30 -4.51
N VAL A 491 3.12 -3.04 -4.94
CA VAL A 491 3.84 -1.92 -4.29
C VAL A 491 3.52 -1.79 -2.80
N GLN A 492 2.31 -2.16 -2.37
CA GLN A 492 1.96 -2.17 -0.95
C GLN A 492 2.73 -3.27 -0.20
N SER A 493 2.90 -4.44 -0.82
CA SER A 493 3.70 -5.54 -0.24
C SER A 493 5.13 -5.11 0.01
N TYR A 494 5.72 -4.38 -0.94
CA TYR A 494 7.05 -3.79 -0.79
C TYR A 494 7.15 -2.86 0.41
N VAL A 495 6.20 -1.93 0.57
CA VAL A 495 6.22 -1.02 1.71
C VAL A 495 6.10 -1.81 3.02
N ASN A 496 5.14 -2.72 3.14
CA ASN A 496 4.98 -3.52 4.36
C ASN A 496 6.26 -4.28 4.73
N ARG A 497 6.90 -4.93 3.75
CA ARG A 497 8.14 -5.68 3.99
C ARG A 497 9.33 -4.81 4.39
N LEU A 498 9.37 -3.55 3.96
CA LEU A 498 10.41 -2.61 4.40
C LEU A 498 10.19 -2.18 5.86
N PHE A 499 8.94 -1.99 6.27
CA PHE A 499 8.62 -1.78 7.67
C PHE A 499 9.02 -2.99 8.52
N ASP A 500 8.71 -4.21 8.07
CA ASP A 500 9.12 -5.44 8.75
C ASP A 500 10.65 -5.65 8.74
N ALA A 501 11.35 -5.09 7.75
CA ALA A 501 12.80 -5.27 7.63
C ALA A 501 13.60 -4.29 8.50
N PHE A 502 13.10 -3.07 8.69
CA PHE A 502 13.86 -2.00 9.33
C PHE A 502 13.39 -1.71 10.74
N ASP A 503 12.12 -1.96 11.07
CA ASP A 503 11.63 -1.83 12.42
C ASP A 503 11.94 -3.10 13.22
N ASP A 504 12.86 -2.99 14.17
CA ASP A 504 13.25 -4.08 15.06
C ASP A 504 12.06 -4.64 15.88
N CYS A 505 10.96 -3.88 15.99
CA CYS A 505 9.72 -4.33 16.60
C CYS A 505 8.90 -5.29 15.71
N ARG A 506 9.27 -5.46 14.43
CA ARG A 506 8.53 -6.23 13.41
C ARG A 506 9.44 -7.18 12.61
N PRO A 507 10.27 -8.05 13.21
CA PRO A 507 11.40 -8.72 12.54
C PRO A 507 11.03 -9.88 11.59
N ASP A 508 9.93 -9.76 10.84
CA ASP A 508 9.38 -10.78 9.94
C ASP A 508 10.00 -10.71 8.52
N CYS A 509 10.93 -9.79 8.30
CA CYS A 509 11.63 -9.62 7.03
C CYS A 509 13.13 -9.41 7.22
N HIS A 510 13.92 -9.97 6.32
CA HIS A 510 15.36 -9.83 6.23
C HIS A 510 15.75 -9.32 4.84
N VAL A 511 16.78 -8.47 4.80
CA VAL A 511 17.30 -7.87 3.58
C VAL A 511 18.65 -8.49 3.23
N HIS A 512 18.75 -9.14 2.07
CA HIS A 512 20.00 -9.70 1.56
C HIS A 512 20.51 -8.87 0.38
N SER A 513 21.59 -8.10 0.60
CA SER A 513 22.24 -7.31 -0.44
C SER A 513 23.01 -8.21 -1.41
N GLN A 514 22.81 -8.01 -2.70
CA GLN A 514 23.46 -8.75 -3.77
C GLN A 514 23.98 -7.78 -4.82
N LEU A 515 25.25 -7.95 -5.18
CA LEU A 515 25.80 -7.22 -6.31
C LEU A 515 25.23 -7.78 -7.63
N PRO A 516 25.06 -6.92 -8.65
CA PRO A 516 24.44 -7.32 -9.91
C PRO A 516 25.17 -8.43 -10.67
#